data_AF-A0A1I1C3Z7-F1
#
_entry.id   AF-A0A1I1C3Z7-F1
#
_cell.length_a   1.000
_cell.length_b   1.000
_cell.length_c   1.000
_cell.angle_alpha   90.00
_cell.angle_beta   90.00
_cell.angle_gamma   90.00
#
_symmetry.space_group_name_H-M   'P 1'
#
loop_
_entity.id
_entity.type
_entity.pdbx_description
1 polymer ?
#
loop_
_entity_poly.entity_id
_entity_poly.type
_entity_poly.pdbx_seq_one_letter_code
_entity_poly.pdbx_strand_id
1 'polypeptide(L)'
;GAHYRWPGWLSRMQRAQLIRSMSRKGCSPDNSACEGFFGRLKNEMFYNRTWINTTADDFMQQLHSYIQWYNQHRIKLSLGGFSPAEYRQNLGTAA
;
A
#
# COMPACT_ATOMS: atom_id res chain seq x y z
N GLY A 1 -8.40 13.13 1.49
CA GLY A 1 -8.46 13.95 0.25
C GLY A 1 -7.65 15.24 0.33
N ALA A 2 -7.84 16.05 1.38
CA ALA A 2 -7.20 17.37 1.51
C ALA A 2 -5.66 17.33 1.44
N HIS A 3 -5.02 16.36 2.09
CA HIS A 3 -3.56 16.20 2.05
C HIS A 3 -3.00 16.07 0.62
N TYR A 4 -3.70 15.36 -0.27
CA TYR A 4 -3.30 15.21 -1.68
C TYR A 4 -3.60 16.44 -2.53
N ARG A 5 -4.28 17.47 -2.00
CA ARG A 5 -4.64 18.72 -2.70
C ARG A 5 -3.91 19.95 -2.14
N TRP A 6 -3.24 19.81 -0.99
CA TRP A 6 -2.51 20.90 -0.35
C TRP A 6 -1.38 21.43 -1.26
N PRO A 7 -1.15 22.75 -1.35
CA PRO A 7 -0.14 23.35 -2.24
C PRO A 7 1.25 22.72 -2.15
N GLY A 8 1.71 22.35 -0.96
CA GLY A 8 3.01 21.70 -0.80
C GLY A 8 3.08 20.31 -1.46
N TRP A 9 1.98 19.57 -1.53
CA TRP A 9 1.90 18.32 -2.28
C TRP A 9 1.96 18.58 -3.80
N LEU A 10 1.25 19.59 -4.29
CA LEU A 10 1.27 19.96 -5.72
C LEU A 10 2.68 20.33 -6.17
N SER A 11 3.38 21.15 -5.37
CA SER A 11 4.78 21.51 -5.62
C SER A 11 5.71 20.28 -5.64
N ARG A 12 5.52 19.32 -4.72
CA ARG A 12 6.30 18.07 -4.71
C ARG A 12 6.08 17.24 -5.98
N MET A 13 4.83 17.09 -6.42
CA MET A 13 4.50 16.35 -7.65
C MET A 13 5.11 17.01 -8.90
N GLN A 14 5.01 18.34 -9.00
CA GLN A 14 5.59 19.10 -10.11
C GLN A 14 7.12 18.95 -10.16
N ARG A 15 7.80 19.07 -9.02
CA ARG A 15 9.26 18.89 -8.94
C ARG A 15 9.70 17.47 -9.29
N ALA A 16 8.89 16.47 -8.95
CA ALA A 16 9.15 15.08 -9.30
C ALA A 16 8.71 14.70 -10.73
N GLN A 17 8.13 15.64 -11.50
CA GLN A 17 7.55 15.40 -12.82
C GLN A 17 6.50 14.27 -12.84
N LEU A 18 5.76 14.12 -11.75
CA LEU A 18 4.72 13.10 -11.62
C LEU A 18 3.33 13.69 -11.88
N ILE A 19 2.55 13.00 -12.69
CA ILE A 19 1.14 13.34 -12.94
C ILE A 19 0.29 12.77 -11.82
N ARG A 20 -0.44 13.64 -11.12
CA ARG A 20 -1.36 13.21 -10.06
C ARG A 20 -2.71 12.82 -10.65
N SER A 21 -3.14 11.59 -10.40
CA SER A 21 -4.52 11.15 -10.65
C SER A 21 -5.34 11.19 -9.36
N MET A 22 -6.54 11.74 -9.40
CA MET A 22 -7.47 11.79 -8.26
C MET A 22 -8.81 11.22 -8.72
N SER A 23 -9.35 10.26 -7.96
CA SER A 23 -10.65 9.67 -8.25
C SER A 23 -11.75 10.72 -8.29
N ARG A 24 -12.75 10.50 -9.16
CA ARG A 24 -13.97 11.31 -9.18
C ARG A 24 -14.70 11.15 -7.85
N LYS A 25 -15.36 12.21 -7.37
CA LYS A 25 -16.21 12.14 -6.18
C LYS A 25 -17.25 11.02 -6.38
N GLY A 26 -17.33 10.07 -5.45
CA GLY A 26 -18.25 8.92 -5.51
C GLY A 26 -17.78 7.75 -6.38
N CYS A 27 -16.58 7.79 -6.96
CA CYS A 27 -16.01 6.68 -7.73
C CYS A 27 -15.07 5.84 -6.85
N SER A 28 -15.63 4.86 -6.12
CA SER A 28 -14.86 3.93 -5.28
C SER A 28 -13.96 2.93 -6.01
N PRO A 29 -14.22 2.49 -7.27
CA PRO A 29 -13.38 1.48 -7.93
C PRO A 29 -11.91 1.88 -8.04
N ASP A 30 -11.63 3.16 -8.29
CA ASP A 30 -10.27 3.69 -8.45
C ASP A 30 -9.39 3.49 -7.20
N ASN A 31 -10.00 3.42 -6.01
CA ASN A 31 -9.30 3.26 -4.73
C ASN A 31 -9.38 1.82 -4.18
N SER A 32 -10.18 0.96 -4.80
CA SER A 32 -10.53 -0.38 -4.30
C SER A 32 -9.29 -1.27 -4.05
N ALA A 33 -8.27 -1.18 -4.91
CA ALA A 33 -7.04 -1.93 -4.74
C ALA A 33 -6.27 -1.52 -3.46
N CYS A 34 -6.14 -0.20 -3.22
CA CYS A 34 -5.52 0.33 -2.02
C CYS A 34 -6.35 0.00 -0.77
N GLU A 35 -7.67 0.18 -0.81
CA GLU A 35 -8.57 -0.20 0.29
C GLU A 35 -8.47 -1.67 0.63
N GLY A 36 -8.43 -2.54 -0.37
CA GLY A 36 -8.27 -3.98 -0.19
C GLY A 36 -6.91 -4.36 0.40
N PHE A 37 -5.85 -3.58 0.16
CA PHE A 37 -4.57 -3.77 0.83
C PHE A 37 -4.66 -3.33 2.30
N PHE A 38 -5.15 -2.11 2.57
CA PHE A 38 -5.23 -1.59 3.94
C PHE A 38 -6.16 -2.41 4.83
N GLY A 39 -7.25 -2.93 4.30
CA GLY A 39 -8.14 -3.84 5.03
C GLY A 39 -7.41 -5.10 5.49
N ARG A 40 -6.63 -5.73 4.60
CA ARG A 40 -5.81 -6.92 4.93
C ARG A 40 -4.73 -6.60 5.94
N LEU A 41 -3.99 -5.50 5.74
CA LEU A 41 -2.97 -5.06 6.68
C LEU A 41 -3.53 -4.89 8.09
N LYS A 42 -4.69 -4.23 8.20
CA LYS A 42 -5.34 -4.05 9.50
C LYS A 42 -5.78 -5.38 10.10
N ASN A 43 -6.44 -6.24 9.33
CA ASN A 43 -6.94 -7.53 9.83
C ASN A 43 -5.83 -8.51 10.21
N GLU A 44 -4.76 -8.59 9.42
CA GLU A 44 -3.72 -9.61 9.56
C GLU A 44 -2.57 -9.17 10.49
N MET A 45 -2.24 -7.88 10.52
CA MET A 45 -1.13 -7.36 11.32
C MET A 45 -1.60 -6.54 12.52
N PHE A 46 -2.58 -5.65 12.35
CA PHE A 46 -2.89 -4.63 13.35
C PHE A 46 -3.90 -5.10 14.41
N TYR A 47 -5.01 -5.69 13.98
CA TYR A 47 -6.09 -6.13 14.85
C TYR A 47 -5.70 -7.37 15.65
N ASN A 48 -6.38 -7.59 16.77
CA ASN A 48 -6.11 -8.67 17.73
C ASN A 48 -4.72 -8.63 18.38
N ARG A 49 -4.06 -7.45 18.36
CA ARG A 49 -2.82 -7.15 19.07
C ARG A 49 -3.02 -5.92 19.95
N THR A 50 -2.29 -5.87 21.07
CA THR A 50 -2.18 -4.66 21.88
C THR A 50 -0.92 -3.91 21.52
N TRP A 51 -1.03 -2.58 21.45
CA TRP A 51 0.08 -1.69 21.08
C TRP A 51 0.43 -0.70 22.21
N ILE A 52 -0.15 -0.89 23.41
CA ILE A 52 -0.03 0.05 24.54
C ILE A 52 1.43 0.29 24.96
N ASN A 53 2.27 -0.74 24.90
CA ASN A 53 3.67 -0.69 25.28
C ASN A 53 4.61 -0.77 24.06
N THR A 54 4.10 -0.52 22.86
CA THR A 54 4.89 -0.57 21.62
C THR A 54 5.37 0.83 21.27
N THR A 55 6.67 0.98 21.06
CA THR A 55 7.23 2.25 20.60
C THR A 55 6.85 2.49 19.13
N ALA A 56 6.96 3.73 18.68
CA ALA A 56 6.74 4.04 17.26
C ALA A 56 7.72 3.27 16.35
N ASP A 57 8.97 3.12 16.79
CA ASP A 57 10.00 2.41 16.02
C ASP A 57 9.68 0.91 15.91
N ASP A 58 9.29 0.27 17.02
CA ASP A 58 8.89 -1.13 17.00
C ASP A 58 7.66 -1.35 16.10
N PHE A 59 6.69 -0.45 16.16
CA PHE A 59 5.53 -0.50 15.28
C PHE A 59 5.93 -0.37 13.81
N MET A 60 6.81 0.57 13.49
CA MET A 60 7.32 0.78 12.12
C MET A 60 8.05 -0.46 11.61
N GLN A 61 8.82 -1.16 12.45
CA GLN A 61 9.48 -2.41 12.09
C GLN A 61 8.45 -3.52 11.78
N GLN A 62 7.43 -3.69 12.62
CA GLN A 62 6.37 -4.68 12.38
C GLN A 62 5.60 -4.38 11.08
N LEU A 63 5.29 -3.11 10.84
CA LEU A 63 4.67 -2.64 9.61
C LEU A 63 5.54 -2.92 8.39
N HIS A 64 6.84 -2.62 8.48
CA HIS A 64 7.80 -2.86 7.40
C HIS A 64 7.87 -4.35 7.05
N SER A 65 8.03 -5.22 8.06
CA SER A 65 8.08 -6.67 7.88
C SER A 65 6.80 -7.21 7.22
N TYR A 66 5.63 -6.72 7.62
CA TYR A 66 4.37 -7.11 6.99
C TYR A 66 4.32 -6.68 5.51
N ILE A 67 4.73 -5.46 5.18
CA ILE A 67 4.74 -4.96 3.80
C ILE A 67 5.70 -5.77 2.93
N GLN A 68 6.90 -6.08 3.44
CA GLN A 68 7.87 -6.92 2.74
C GLN A 68 7.29 -8.31 2.47
N TRP A 69 6.75 -8.97 3.50
CA TRP A 69 6.09 -10.26 3.36
C TRP A 69 4.94 -10.22 2.35
N TYR A 70 4.07 -9.21 2.44
CA TYR A 70 2.95 -9.04 1.52
C TYR A 70 3.40 -8.95 0.07
N ASN A 71 4.48 -8.21 -0.20
CA ASN A 71 4.95 -7.96 -1.55
C ASN A 71 5.74 -9.15 -2.12
N GLN A 72 6.57 -9.80 -1.30
CA GLN A 72 7.56 -10.78 -1.75
C GLN A 72 7.12 -12.23 -1.59
N HIS A 73 6.27 -12.54 -0.62
CA HIS A 73 5.99 -13.92 -0.20
C HIS A 73 4.50 -14.29 -0.17
N ARG A 74 3.60 -13.30 -0.18
CA ARG A 74 2.16 -13.58 -0.09
C ARG A 74 1.64 -14.26 -1.36
N ILE A 75 1.26 -15.52 -1.22
CA ILE A 75 0.56 -16.28 -2.25
C ILE A 75 -0.78 -15.62 -2.57
N LYS A 76 -1.00 -15.26 -3.84
CA LYS A 76 -2.28 -14.78 -4.35
C LYS A 76 -2.78 -15.69 -5.45
N LEU A 77 -3.86 -16.41 -5.18
CA LEU A 77 -4.50 -17.30 -6.18
C LEU A 77 -4.95 -16.53 -7.43
N SER A 78 -5.43 -15.30 -7.27
CA SER A 78 -5.78 -14.43 -8.41
C SER A 78 -4.58 -14.04 -9.28
N LEU A 79 -3.36 -14.24 -8.80
CA LEU A 79 -2.11 -14.04 -9.54
C LEU A 79 -1.47 -15.39 -9.94
N GLY A 80 -2.25 -16.48 -10.00
CA GLY A 80 -1.72 -17.80 -10.33
C GLY A 80 -0.88 -18.44 -9.23
N GLY A 81 -1.06 -17.99 -7.98
CA GLY A 81 -0.29 -18.50 -6.83
C GLY A 81 1.02 -17.75 -6.56
N PHE A 82 1.38 -16.79 -7.41
CA PHE A 82 2.59 -15.97 -7.22
C PHE A 82 2.39 -14.86 -6.20
N SER A 83 3.50 -14.42 -5.61
CA SER A 83 3.55 -13.16 -4.87
C SER A 83 3.38 -11.96 -5.82
N PRO A 84 2.98 -10.78 -5.30
CA PRO A 84 2.94 -9.57 -6.12
C PRO A 84 4.26 -9.25 -6.84
N ALA A 85 5.40 -9.50 -6.20
CA ALA A 85 6.71 -9.27 -6.79
C ALA A 85 7.02 -10.27 -7.90
N GLU A 86 6.83 -11.57 -7.64
CA GLU A 86 7.04 -12.64 -8.63
C GLU A 86 6.13 -12.45 -9.84
N TYR A 87 4.86 -12.11 -9.62
CA TYR A 87 3.92 -11.84 -10.69
C TYR A 87 4.38 -10.68 -11.59
N ARG A 88 4.89 -9.58 -11.01
CA ARG A 88 5.45 -8.47 -11.79
C ARG A 88 6.71 -8.86 -12.56
N GLN A 89 7.59 -9.67 -11.96
CA GLN A 89 8.78 -10.19 -12.63
C GLN A 89 8.41 -11.05 -13.84
N ASN A 90 7.44 -11.96 -13.69
CA ASN A 90 6.94 -12.80 -14.78
C ASN A 90 6.29 -12.00 -15.92
N LEU A 91 5.71 -10.84 -15.61
CA LEU A 91 5.18 -9.90 -16.60
C LEU A 91 6.25 -9.02 -17.27
N GLY A 92 7.50 -9.08 -16.85
CA GLY A 92 8.55 -8.14 -17.32
C GLY A 92 8.31 -6.69 -16.89
N THR A 93 7.50 -6.48 -15.84
CA THR A 93 7.13 -5.16 -15.31
C THR A 93 7.75 -4.89 -13.94
N ALA A 94 8.71 -5.73 -13.53
CA ALA A 94 9.53 -5.45 -12.36
C ALA A 94 10.38 -4.20 -12.64
N ALA A 95 10.36 -3.27 -11.69
CA ALA A 95 11.23 -2.09 -11.68
C ALA A 95 12.68 -2.48 -11.36
#